data_AF-X0B4Q3-F1
#
_entry.id   AF-X0B4Q3-F1
#
_cell.length_a   1.000
_cell.length_b   1.000
_cell.length_c   1.000
_cell.angle_alpha   90.00
_cell.angle_beta   90.00
_cell.angle_gamma   90.00
#
_symmetry.space_group_name_H-M   'P 1'
#
loop_
_entity.id
_entity.type
_entity.pdbx_description
1 polymer ?
#
loop_
_entity_poly.entity_id
_entity_poly.type
_entity_poly.pdbx_seq_one_letter_code
_entity_poly.pdbx_strand_id
1 'polypeptide(L)'
;MFLSKQTLFVLSSLLYAATAATVPKVPEAPEGLVVLAQESVDDGAGVLIFYGDADPAAAKKRDESGLSKRCGSNQVSCFGSHRAPIWLCSALLYQLEISSTQLQESPRSICKQASSKQCCVSWAHPVSGGKKDNLAPAGYKVNSECNWGDNTVSGLTRDTQIGNTCTTQCLSNRPDGCE
;
A
#
# COMPACT_ATOMS: atom_id res chain seq x y z
N MET A 1 -82.96 9.96 1.43
CA MET A 1 -82.20 9.97 0.16
C MET A 1 -80.75 10.23 0.51
N PHE A 2 -79.90 9.24 0.26
CA PHE A 2 -78.51 9.13 0.71
C PHE A 2 -77.63 10.27 0.19
N LEU A 3 -76.63 10.72 0.96
CA LEU A 3 -75.29 10.99 0.42
C LEU A 3 -74.24 11.14 1.54
N SER A 4 -73.40 10.12 1.57
CA SER A 4 -72.16 9.91 2.33
C SER A 4 -71.14 11.03 2.11
N LYS A 5 -70.55 11.57 3.19
CA LYS A 5 -69.34 12.41 3.11
C LYS A 5 -68.11 11.55 3.39
N GLN A 6 -67.35 11.28 2.32
CA GLN A 6 -66.09 10.54 2.37
C GLN A 6 -64.96 11.42 2.91
N THR A 7 -64.20 10.84 3.85
CA THR A 7 -62.97 11.38 4.42
C THR A 7 -61.83 11.25 3.41
N LEU A 8 -61.19 12.37 3.04
CA LEU A 8 -60.00 12.35 2.18
C LEU A 8 -58.74 12.24 3.06
N PHE A 9 -58.04 11.11 3.01
CA PHE A 9 -56.69 10.95 3.55
C PHE A 9 -55.67 11.19 2.43
N VAL A 10 -54.80 12.20 2.59
CA VAL A 10 -53.68 12.47 1.68
C VAL A 10 -52.47 11.67 2.17
N LEU A 11 -52.15 10.57 1.49
CA LEU A 11 -50.93 9.79 1.70
C LEU A 11 -49.77 10.44 0.93
N SER A 12 -48.99 11.26 1.63
CA SER A 12 -47.74 11.82 1.11
C SER A 12 -46.68 10.72 1.07
N SER A 13 -46.31 10.27 -0.14
CA SER A 13 -45.33 9.21 -0.35
C SER A 13 -43.93 9.84 -0.42
N LEU A 14 -43.18 9.75 0.68
CA LEU A 14 -41.74 10.08 0.71
C LEU A 14 -40.97 9.03 -0.11
N LEU A 15 -40.53 9.41 -1.31
CA LEU A 15 -39.58 8.64 -2.10
C LEU A 15 -38.19 8.77 -1.48
N TYR A 16 -37.77 7.77 -0.70
CA TYR A 16 -36.36 7.57 -0.37
C TYR A 16 -35.63 7.08 -1.63
N ALA A 17 -34.84 7.96 -2.24
CA ALA A 17 -33.88 7.55 -3.26
C ALA A 17 -32.76 6.74 -2.58
N ALA A 18 -32.79 5.42 -2.76
CA ALA A 18 -31.68 4.56 -2.38
C ALA A 18 -30.50 4.85 -3.31
N THR A 19 -29.51 5.60 -2.83
CA THR A 19 -28.23 5.72 -3.51
C THR A 19 -27.51 4.37 -3.42
N ALA A 20 -27.38 3.69 -4.55
CA ALA A 20 -26.55 2.50 -4.64
C ALA A 20 -25.11 2.90 -4.29
N ALA A 21 -24.63 2.51 -3.11
CA ALA A 21 -23.23 2.63 -2.76
C ALA A 21 -22.44 1.77 -3.74
N THR A 22 -21.66 2.41 -4.61
CA THR A 22 -20.69 1.72 -5.45
C THR A 22 -19.65 1.08 -4.53
N VAL A 23 -19.72 -0.23 -4.36
CA VAL A 23 -18.69 -0.98 -3.61
C VAL A 23 -17.35 -0.71 -4.31
N PRO A 24 -16.33 -0.18 -3.62
CA PRO A 24 -15.02 0.00 -4.20
C PRO A 24 -14.53 -1.36 -4.72
N LYS A 25 -14.17 -1.44 -6.01
CA LYS A 25 -13.60 -2.65 -6.59
C LYS A 25 -12.32 -2.98 -5.81
N VAL A 26 -12.27 -4.16 -5.18
CA VAL A 26 -11.05 -4.67 -4.54
C VAL A 26 -9.96 -4.72 -5.62
N PRO A 27 -8.79 -4.09 -5.39
CA PRO A 27 -7.71 -4.10 -6.35
C PRO A 27 -7.23 -5.54 -6.57
N GLU A 28 -6.93 -5.88 -7.82
CA GLU A 28 -6.41 -7.19 -8.19
C GLU A 28 -4.99 -7.33 -7.62
N ALA A 29 -4.77 -8.37 -6.81
CA ALA A 29 -3.47 -8.69 -6.25
C ALA A 29 -2.64 -9.51 -7.27
N PRO A 30 -1.32 -9.32 -7.33
CA PRO A 30 -0.44 -10.20 -8.12
C PRO A 30 -0.53 -11.66 -7.66
N GLU A 31 -0.09 -12.57 -8.52
CA GLU A 31 0.06 -13.98 -8.18
C GLU A 31 0.91 -14.14 -6.90
N GLY A 32 0.45 -14.97 -5.96
CA GLY A 32 1.11 -15.20 -4.67
C GLY A 32 0.75 -14.21 -3.56
N LEU A 33 0.15 -13.05 -3.88
CA LEU A 33 -0.29 -12.05 -2.90
C LEU A 33 -1.81 -11.96 -2.80
N VAL A 34 -2.28 -11.52 -1.63
CA VAL A 34 -3.69 -11.18 -1.36
C VAL A 34 -3.78 -9.79 -0.75
N VAL A 35 -4.91 -9.12 -0.94
CA VAL A 35 -5.22 -7.87 -0.22
C VAL A 35 -5.57 -8.22 1.22
N LEU A 36 -4.75 -7.76 2.16
CA LEU A 36 -4.94 -7.96 3.60
C LEU A 36 -5.84 -6.88 4.20
N ALA A 37 -5.64 -5.63 3.78
CA ALA A 37 -6.34 -4.48 4.32
C ALA A 37 -6.35 -3.30 3.34
N GLN A 38 -7.29 -2.38 3.55
CA GLN A 38 -7.31 -1.06 2.93
C GLN A 38 -7.53 -0.01 4.00
N GLU A 39 -6.74 1.07 3.95
CA GLU A 39 -6.87 2.21 4.84
C GLU A 39 -7.10 3.47 3.99
N SER A 40 -8.12 4.25 4.34
CA SER A 40 -8.27 5.61 3.79
C SER A 40 -7.15 6.50 4.32
N VAL A 41 -6.67 7.41 3.49
CA VAL A 41 -5.67 8.40 3.91
C VAL A 41 -6.33 9.77 3.99
N ASP A 42 -6.06 10.50 5.08
CA ASP A 42 -6.61 11.83 5.35
C ASP A 42 -5.95 12.94 4.49
N ASP A 43 -5.57 12.61 3.26
CA ASP A 43 -5.12 13.55 2.22
C ASP A 43 -6.16 13.78 1.13
N GLY A 44 -7.35 13.18 1.27
CA GLY A 44 -8.51 13.39 0.40
C GLY A 44 -8.37 12.79 -1.01
N ALA A 45 -7.29 12.06 -1.32
CA ALA A 45 -6.99 11.67 -2.70
C ALA A 45 -6.41 10.26 -2.90
N GLY A 46 -6.46 9.36 -1.91
CA GLY A 46 -6.06 7.97 -2.15
C GLY A 46 -6.43 6.99 -1.04
N VAL A 47 -5.94 5.76 -1.22
CA VAL A 47 -6.04 4.67 -0.25
C VAL A 47 -4.68 4.00 -0.10
N LEU A 48 -4.37 3.50 1.09
CA LEU A 48 -3.30 2.53 1.31
C LEU A 48 -3.86 1.13 1.17
N ILE A 49 -3.17 0.28 0.41
CA ILE A 49 -3.53 -1.12 0.21
C ILE A 49 -2.37 -1.97 0.70
N PHE A 50 -2.70 -2.92 1.55
CA PHE A 50 -1.74 -3.85 2.15
C PHE A 50 -1.85 -5.17 1.42
N TYR A 51 -0.77 -5.57 0.76
CA TYR A 51 -0.68 -6.88 0.13
C TYR A 51 0.23 -7.77 0.94
N GLY A 52 -0.11 -9.05 1.07
CA GLY A 52 0.71 -10.03 1.78
C GLY A 52 0.58 -11.42 1.21
N ASP A 53 1.42 -12.33 1.71
CA ASP A 53 1.44 -13.73 1.28
C ASP A 53 0.08 -14.39 1.59
N ALA A 54 -0.48 -15.12 0.61
CA ALA A 54 -1.72 -15.88 0.79
C ALA A 54 -1.59 -16.97 1.88
N ASP A 55 -0.40 -17.56 1.99
CA ASP A 55 0.01 -18.46 3.06
C ASP A 55 1.29 -17.91 3.72
N PRO A 56 1.17 -17.12 4.81
CA PRO A 56 2.32 -16.53 5.49
C PRO A 56 3.27 -17.58 6.07
N ALA A 57 2.79 -18.80 6.37
CA ALA A 57 3.63 -19.86 6.92
C ALA A 57 4.57 -20.47 5.86
N ALA A 58 4.17 -20.41 4.59
CA ALA A 58 4.98 -20.86 3.46
C ALA A 58 6.00 -19.82 2.98
N ALA A 59 5.93 -18.58 3.47
CA ALA A 59 6.78 -17.49 3.02
C ALA A 59 8.27 -17.78 3.34
N LYS A 60 9.12 -17.64 2.33
CA LYS A 60 10.56 -17.91 2.45
C LYS A 60 11.21 -16.88 3.38
N LYS A 61 11.73 -17.36 4.51
CA LYS A 61 12.59 -16.56 5.38
C LYS A 61 13.95 -16.36 4.73
N ARG A 62 14.57 -15.20 4.97
CA ARG A 62 15.93 -14.95 4.51
C ARG A 62 16.92 -15.72 5.36
N ASP A 63 17.98 -16.22 4.75
CA ASP A 63 19.18 -16.59 5.49
C ASP A 63 19.87 -15.32 6.01
N GLU A 64 19.95 -15.18 7.34
CA GLU A 64 20.51 -14.01 8.00
C GLU A 64 22.03 -14.10 8.24
N SER A 65 22.65 -15.23 7.89
CA SER A 65 24.07 -15.43 8.12
C SER A 65 24.93 -14.41 7.36
N GLY A 66 25.72 -13.62 8.12
CA GLY A 66 26.58 -12.56 7.58
C GLY A 66 25.88 -11.25 7.21
N LEU A 67 24.55 -11.19 7.17
CA LEU A 67 23.79 -9.97 6.84
C LEU A 67 23.81 -8.93 7.95
N SER A 68 23.91 -9.36 9.22
CA SER A 68 23.94 -8.45 10.37
C SER A 68 25.04 -7.39 10.27
N LYS A 69 26.17 -7.70 9.63
CA LYS A 69 27.30 -6.75 9.44
C LYS A 69 27.04 -5.66 8.40
N ARG A 70 26.06 -5.86 7.50
CA ARG A 70 25.76 -4.95 6.37
C ARG A 70 24.40 -4.28 6.48
N CYS A 71 23.58 -4.74 7.41
CA CYS A 71 22.21 -4.28 7.54
C CYS A 71 22.13 -2.78 7.85
N GLY A 72 21.18 -2.10 7.22
CA GLY A 72 21.00 -0.65 7.29
C GLY A 72 21.83 0.14 6.26
N SER A 73 22.73 -0.48 5.50
CA SER A 73 23.52 0.23 4.48
C SER A 73 22.64 0.82 3.37
N ASN A 74 21.51 0.16 3.06
CA ASN A 74 20.53 0.60 2.07
C ASN A 74 21.18 0.91 0.72
N GLN A 75 21.92 -0.05 0.16
CA GLN A 75 22.60 0.12 -1.13
C GLN A 75 21.58 0.20 -2.26
N VAL A 76 21.51 1.36 -2.92
CA VAL A 76 20.51 1.66 -3.95
C VAL A 76 20.88 1.03 -5.30
N SER A 77 19.87 0.56 -6.03
CA SER A 77 19.95 0.22 -7.46
C SER A 77 18.69 0.69 -8.16
N CYS A 78 18.86 1.43 -9.25
CA CYS A 78 17.75 2.03 -10.00
C CYS A 78 17.36 1.18 -11.22
N PHE A 79 16.07 1.18 -11.56
CA PHE A 79 15.54 0.45 -12.71
C PHE A 79 14.68 1.36 -13.60
N GLY A 80 14.70 1.12 -14.91
CA GLY A 80 13.87 1.83 -15.89
C GLY A 80 12.46 1.26 -16.04
N SER A 81 12.20 0.05 -15.52
CA SER A 81 10.90 -0.63 -15.55
C SER A 81 10.06 -0.34 -14.30
N HIS A 82 8.74 -0.54 -14.41
CA HIS A 82 7.80 -0.49 -13.27
C HIS A 82 7.81 0.84 -12.51
N ARG A 83 7.99 1.94 -13.24
CA ARG A 83 8.16 3.27 -12.65
C ARG A 83 6.84 3.82 -12.12
N ALA A 84 6.88 4.37 -10.90
CA ALA A 84 5.77 5.05 -10.26
C ALA A 84 5.98 6.57 -10.28
N PRO A 85 4.90 7.39 -10.22
CA PRO A 85 5.04 8.84 -10.12
C PRO A 85 5.69 9.25 -8.79
N ILE A 86 6.72 10.11 -8.86
CA ILE A 86 7.46 10.57 -7.67
C ILE A 86 6.54 11.20 -6.62
N TRP A 87 5.62 12.07 -7.03
CA TRP A 87 4.70 12.73 -6.10
C TRP A 87 3.86 11.73 -5.28
N LEU A 88 3.47 10.61 -5.91
CA LEU A 88 2.67 9.58 -5.27
C LEU A 88 3.52 8.72 -4.32
N CYS A 89 4.77 8.45 -4.70
CA CYS A 89 5.74 7.78 -3.84
C CYS A 89 6.11 8.65 -2.64
N SER A 90 6.35 9.95 -2.82
CA SER A 90 6.59 10.89 -1.72
C SER A 90 5.41 10.94 -0.75
N ALA A 91 4.18 10.94 -1.27
CA ALA A 91 2.98 10.88 -0.43
C ALA A 91 2.88 9.56 0.35
N LEU A 92 3.17 8.41 -0.28
CA LEU A 92 3.23 7.12 0.42
C LEU A 92 4.30 7.14 1.53
N LEU A 93 5.51 7.58 1.21
CA LEU A 93 6.64 7.57 2.15
C LEU A 93 6.38 8.47 3.36
N TYR A 94 5.77 9.64 3.14
CA TYR A 94 5.35 10.52 4.23
C TYR A 94 4.34 9.85 5.16
N GLN A 95 3.34 9.16 4.61
CA GLN A 95 2.32 8.44 5.40
C GLN A 95 2.92 7.29 6.22
N LEU A 96 3.91 6.60 5.66
CA LEU A 96 4.66 5.57 6.37
C LEU A 96 5.52 6.17 7.49
N GLU A 97 6.23 7.28 7.21
CA GLU A 97 7.11 7.98 8.14
C GLU A 97 6.39 8.47 9.40
N ILE A 98 5.19 9.05 9.24
CA ILE A 98 4.42 9.59 10.37
C ILE A 98 3.66 8.52 11.17
N SER A 99 3.73 7.24 10.75
CA SER A 99 3.00 6.14 11.37
C SER A 99 3.94 5.18 12.11
N SER A 100 3.81 5.12 13.43
CA SER A 100 4.52 4.15 14.28
C SER A 100 3.77 2.82 14.45
N THR A 101 2.71 2.60 13.67
CA THR A 101 1.91 1.38 13.72
C THR A 101 2.76 0.16 13.38
N GLN A 102 2.59 -0.89 14.17
CA GLN A 102 3.25 -2.17 13.96
C GLN A 102 2.85 -2.75 12.60
N LEU A 103 3.83 -3.17 11.81
CA LEU A 103 3.56 -4.02 10.65
C LEU A 103 3.10 -5.37 11.16
N GLN A 104 1.98 -5.84 10.63
CA GLN A 104 1.63 -7.25 10.76
C GLN A 104 2.73 -8.11 10.11
N GLU A 105 2.78 -9.40 10.43
CA GLU A 105 3.86 -10.27 9.90
C GLU A 105 3.74 -10.53 8.40
N SER A 106 2.53 -10.44 7.84
CA SER A 106 2.18 -10.91 6.50
C SER A 106 2.20 -9.88 5.37
N PRO A 107 2.05 -8.54 5.57
CA PRO A 107 2.27 -7.63 4.47
C PRO A 107 3.66 -7.85 3.86
N ARG A 108 3.70 -7.86 2.53
CA ARG A 108 4.90 -7.87 1.69
C ARG A 108 5.01 -6.59 0.89
N SER A 109 3.92 -5.81 0.84
CA SER A 109 3.94 -4.45 0.36
C SER A 109 2.81 -3.59 0.92
N ILE A 110 3.05 -2.28 0.88
CA ILE A 110 2.06 -1.25 1.14
C ILE A 110 2.07 -0.32 -0.08
N CYS A 111 0.94 -0.17 -0.73
CA CYS A 111 0.78 0.68 -1.90
C CYS A 111 -0.16 1.84 -1.62
N LYS A 112 0.22 3.05 -2.04
CA LYS A 112 -0.73 4.15 -2.16
C LYS A 112 -1.30 4.17 -3.58
N GLN A 113 -2.61 4.09 -3.71
CA GLN A 113 -3.33 4.19 -4.97
C GLN A 113 -4.08 5.53 -5.06
N ALA A 114 -3.93 6.22 -6.19
CA ALA A 114 -4.59 7.49 -6.51
C ALA A 114 -4.76 7.64 -8.02
N SER A 115 -5.97 7.97 -8.50
CA SER A 115 -6.25 8.27 -9.92
C SER A 115 -5.64 7.26 -10.90
N SER A 116 -5.95 5.98 -10.71
CA SER A 116 -5.44 4.82 -11.47
C SER A 116 -3.91 4.64 -11.50
N LYS A 117 -3.18 5.38 -10.67
CA LYS A 117 -1.73 5.25 -10.46
C LYS A 117 -1.48 4.63 -9.09
N GLN A 118 -0.35 3.97 -8.94
CA GLN A 118 0.10 3.47 -7.65
C GLN A 118 1.59 3.69 -7.46
N CYS A 119 1.98 3.84 -6.20
CA CYS A 119 3.35 3.61 -5.75
C CYS A 119 3.30 2.61 -4.61
N CYS A 120 4.29 1.72 -4.55
CA CYS A 120 4.36 0.63 -3.59
C CYS A 120 5.75 0.61 -2.95
N VAL A 121 5.77 0.46 -1.64
CA VAL A 121 6.93 -0.05 -0.91
C VAL A 121 6.72 -1.54 -0.71
N SER A 122 7.60 -2.37 -1.27
CA SER A 122 7.56 -3.83 -1.17
C SER A 122 8.87 -4.39 -0.62
N TRP A 123 8.85 -5.61 -0.08
CA TRP A 123 10.04 -6.25 0.47
C TRP A 123 10.07 -7.77 0.29
N ALA A 124 11.29 -8.29 0.20
CA ALA A 124 11.55 -9.65 -0.29
C ALA A 124 11.30 -10.78 0.71
N HIS A 125 11.21 -10.51 2.02
CA HIS A 125 11.14 -11.55 3.05
C HIS A 125 10.23 -11.15 4.21
N PRO A 126 9.55 -12.08 4.88
CA PRO A 126 8.76 -11.79 6.07
C PRO A 126 9.57 -10.99 7.10
N VAL A 127 8.96 -9.93 7.64
CA VAL A 127 9.60 -9.03 8.60
C VAL A 127 9.05 -9.25 10.01
N SER A 128 9.92 -9.21 11.01
CA SER A 128 9.53 -9.32 12.41
C SER A 128 9.83 -8.03 13.17
N GLY A 129 8.92 -7.60 14.05
CA GLY A 129 9.10 -6.40 14.85
C GLY A 129 9.11 -5.08 14.05
N GLY A 130 8.79 -5.11 12.76
CA GLY A 130 8.79 -3.93 11.90
C GLY A 130 7.62 -2.98 12.18
N LYS A 131 7.84 -1.69 11.99
CA LYS A 131 6.82 -0.63 12.04
C LYS A 131 6.75 0.08 10.69
N LYS A 132 5.62 0.73 10.39
CA LYS A 132 5.43 1.47 9.12
C LYS A 132 6.54 2.50 8.90
N ASP A 133 6.94 3.23 9.93
CA ASP A 133 8.06 4.20 9.89
C ASP A 133 9.41 3.58 9.47
N ASN A 134 9.67 2.30 9.73
CA ASN A 134 10.89 1.61 9.30
C ASN A 134 11.00 1.48 7.77
N LEU A 135 9.88 1.63 7.05
CA LEU A 135 9.84 1.51 5.61
C LEU A 135 10.31 2.79 4.90
N ALA A 136 10.14 3.96 5.51
CA ALA A 136 10.35 5.24 4.85
C ALA A 136 11.83 5.56 4.51
N PRO A 137 12.84 5.34 5.38
CA PRO A 137 14.20 5.79 5.11
C PRO A 137 14.83 5.20 3.84
N ALA A 138 14.64 3.91 3.60
CA ALA A 138 15.12 3.24 2.40
C ALA A 138 14.36 3.70 1.14
N GLY A 139 13.03 3.84 1.24
CA GLY A 139 12.22 4.38 0.16
C GLY A 139 12.59 5.82 -0.22
N TYR A 140 12.88 6.69 0.75
CA TYR A 140 13.34 8.06 0.46
C TYR A 140 14.67 8.08 -0.31
N LYS A 141 15.62 7.19 0.02
CA LYS A 141 16.88 7.05 -0.74
C LYS A 141 16.62 6.67 -2.19
N VAL A 142 15.75 5.68 -2.44
CA VAL A 142 15.35 5.32 -3.81
C VAL A 142 14.66 6.50 -4.51
N ASN A 143 13.75 7.19 -3.81
CA ASN A 143 13.03 8.35 -4.36
C ASN A 143 13.97 9.50 -4.76
N SER A 144 15.06 9.71 -4.00
CA SER A 144 16.07 10.72 -4.33
C SER A 144 17.04 10.30 -5.42
N GLU A 145 17.53 9.05 -5.40
CA GLU A 145 18.63 8.60 -6.28
C GLU A 145 18.15 7.99 -7.60
N CYS A 146 16.93 7.44 -7.62
CA CYS A 146 16.34 6.78 -8.79
C CYS A 146 15.24 7.60 -9.45
N ASN A 147 15.29 8.92 -9.29
CA ASN A 147 14.40 9.81 -10.02
C ASN A 147 14.83 9.88 -11.50
N TRP A 148 13.86 9.70 -12.38
CA TRP A 148 14.02 9.88 -13.82
C TRP A 148 13.49 11.25 -14.23
N GLY A 149 14.03 11.82 -15.31
CA GLY A 149 13.65 13.16 -15.81
C GLY A 149 12.19 13.32 -16.23
N ASP A 150 11.38 12.26 -16.19
CA ASP A 150 9.93 12.27 -16.44
C ASP A 150 9.08 12.22 -15.15
N ASN A 151 9.66 12.56 -14.00
CA ASN A 151 9.02 12.56 -12.69
C ASN A 151 8.53 11.18 -12.23
N THR A 152 9.26 10.13 -12.62
CA THR A 152 8.99 8.76 -12.19
C THR A 152 10.19 8.15 -11.45
N VAL A 153 9.92 7.13 -10.63
CA VAL A 153 10.92 6.43 -9.82
C VAL A 153 10.70 4.93 -9.88
N SER A 154 11.80 4.17 -9.93
CA SER A 154 11.82 2.74 -9.65
C SER A 154 13.21 2.32 -9.19
N GLY A 155 13.28 1.56 -8.11
CA GLY A 155 14.54 1.10 -7.57
C GLY A 155 14.37 0.18 -6.37
N LEU A 156 15.49 -0.34 -5.90
CA LEU A 156 15.57 -1.14 -4.68
C LEU A 156 16.74 -0.71 -3.81
N THR A 157 16.64 -1.03 -2.53
CA THR A 157 17.74 -1.00 -1.58
C THR A 157 18.01 -2.42 -1.09
N ARG A 158 19.28 -2.83 -1.15
CA ARG A 158 19.74 -4.06 -0.49
C ARG A 158 20.16 -3.76 0.94
N ASP A 159 20.16 -4.81 1.75
CA ASP A 159 20.58 -4.77 3.15
C ASP A 159 19.78 -3.74 3.97
N THR A 160 18.48 -3.64 3.70
CA THR A 160 17.56 -2.76 4.41
C THR A 160 17.09 -3.42 5.70
N GLN A 161 17.21 -2.70 6.81
CA GLN A 161 16.67 -3.14 8.09
C GLN A 161 15.21 -2.70 8.22
N ILE A 162 14.30 -3.66 8.38
CA ILE A 162 12.88 -3.43 8.69
C ILE A 162 12.59 -4.19 9.99
N GLY A 163 12.38 -3.46 11.09
CA GLY A 163 12.35 -4.04 12.43
C GLY A 163 13.63 -4.83 12.72
N ASN A 164 13.48 -6.12 13.00
CA ASN A 164 14.58 -7.04 13.29
C ASN A 164 15.08 -7.78 12.05
N THR A 165 14.50 -7.56 10.88
CA THR A 165 14.79 -8.33 9.67
C THR A 165 15.64 -7.54 8.69
N CYS A 166 16.67 -8.18 8.15
CA CYS A 166 17.46 -7.63 7.06
C CYS A 166 16.95 -8.12 5.71
N THR A 167 16.44 -7.22 4.86
CA THR A 167 15.78 -7.60 3.60
C THR A 167 16.18 -6.68 2.44
N THR A 168 15.59 -6.93 1.27
CA THR A 168 15.57 -5.99 0.15
C THR A 168 14.26 -5.24 0.22
N GLN A 169 14.30 -3.91 0.06
CA GLN A 169 13.11 -3.07 -0.05
C GLN A 169 13.08 -2.43 -1.44
N CYS A 170 11.89 -2.32 -2.04
CA CYS A 170 11.71 -1.79 -3.38
C CYS A 170 10.68 -0.66 -3.36
N LEU A 171 10.88 0.33 -4.23
CA LEU A 171 9.96 1.42 -4.48
C LEU A 171 9.62 1.43 -5.97
N SER A 172 8.37 1.15 -6.32
CA SER A 172 7.94 1.00 -7.72
C SER A 172 6.42 1.12 -7.86
N ASN A 173 5.87 0.88 -9.06
CA ASN A 173 4.42 0.76 -9.27
C ASN A 173 3.90 -0.68 -9.06
N ARG A 174 4.67 -1.55 -8.41
CA ARG A 174 4.37 -2.98 -8.23
C ARG A 174 4.36 -3.40 -6.75
N PRO A 175 3.28 -4.04 -6.27
CA PRO A 175 3.24 -4.62 -4.91
C PRO A 175 4.19 -5.81 -4.73
N ASP A 176 4.61 -6.46 -5.81
CA ASP A 176 5.54 -7.59 -5.87
C ASP A 176 6.93 -7.16 -6.39
N GLY A 177 7.27 -5.87 -6.27
CA GLY A 177 8.49 -5.32 -6.88
C GLY A 177 9.83 -5.86 -6.36
N CYS A 178 9.82 -6.65 -5.29
CA CYS A 178 10.99 -7.17 -4.59
C CYS A 178 11.11 -8.70 -4.62
N GLU A 179 10.30 -9.38 -5.44
CA GLU A 179 10.41 -10.82 -5.70
C GLU A 179 11.45 -11.16 -6.76
#